data_AF-A0A1C0ZZI0-F1
#
_entry.id   AF-A0A1C0ZZI0-F1
#
_cell.length_a   1.000
_cell.length_b   1.000
_cell.length_c   1.000
_cell.angle_alpha   90.00
_cell.angle_beta   90.00
_cell.angle_gamma   90.00
#
_symmetry.space_group_name_H-M   'P 1'
#
loop_
_entity.id
_entity.type
_entity.pdbx_description
1 polymer ?
#
loop_
_entity_poly.entity_id
_entity_poly.type
_entity_poly.pdbx_seq_one_letter_code
_entity_poly.pdbx_strand_id
1 'polypeptide(L)'
;MKKLSIIFVTALALSLIGCSATTQKAAVTKNSTTTQPISSSSSTQSASSASSPTSSESEILAKLMTYTNAHSPGPTKDYYWENGAARLSGFDGMKAGDYHFTSDSQERSATARAVLTYAEFKASKGERQGTPLDPPAWPAHNPKVAIGYSLTGKTYHGYLYNRSHSIADSLLGKGSYTSPYNFTTGTRSQNVGADQNGGMRVAEEKVESFWSSHVNTSVTIEYETTPLYSGNETIPRGSIVDVNSSDGSLNFEIIVINDAERYTINYNSGADTSISQ
;
A
#
# COMPACT_ATOMS: atom_id res chain seq x y z
N MET A 1 -9.13 -13.34 40.70
CA MET A 1 -8.12 -12.27 40.85
C MET A 1 -8.08 -11.48 39.56
N LYS A 2 -8.64 -10.27 39.57
CA LYS A 2 -8.72 -9.35 38.42
C LYS A 2 -7.32 -8.81 38.15
N LYS A 3 -6.74 -9.07 36.96
CA LYS A 3 -5.51 -8.39 36.54
C LYS A 3 -5.89 -7.16 35.72
N LEU A 4 -5.42 -6.03 36.25
CA LEU A 4 -5.70 -4.66 35.84
C LEU A 4 -4.96 -4.35 34.52
N SER A 5 -5.71 -3.87 33.53
CA SER A 5 -5.17 -3.34 32.28
C SER A 5 -4.42 -2.03 32.55
N ILE A 6 -3.17 -1.94 32.12
CA ILE A 6 -2.40 -0.69 32.08
C ILE A 6 -2.44 -0.20 30.63
N ILE A 7 -3.29 0.79 30.37
CA ILE A 7 -3.38 1.51 29.11
C ILE A 7 -2.37 2.65 29.17
N PHE A 8 -1.33 2.60 28.34
CA PHE A 8 -0.45 3.75 28.09
C PHE A 8 -1.15 4.68 27.09
N VAL A 9 -1.74 5.76 27.58
CA VAL A 9 -2.22 6.88 26.78
C VAL A 9 -1.04 7.84 26.59
N THR A 10 -0.41 7.83 25.41
CA THR A 10 0.49 8.92 25.02
C THR A 10 -0.32 10.03 24.38
N ALA A 11 -0.58 11.08 25.17
CA ALA A 11 -1.17 12.33 24.72
C ALA A 11 -0.17 13.11 23.85
N LEU A 12 -0.55 13.42 22.61
CA LEU A 12 0.19 14.30 21.72
C LEU A 12 -0.22 15.76 22.00
N ALA A 13 0.69 16.55 22.53
CA ALA A 13 0.47 17.96 22.84
C ALA A 13 0.49 18.82 21.56
N LEU A 14 -0.63 19.50 21.29
CA LEU A 14 -0.72 20.58 20.31
C LEU A 14 -0.06 21.85 20.87
N SER A 15 0.99 22.34 20.22
CA SER A 15 1.52 23.69 20.44
C SER A 15 0.81 24.69 19.53
N LEU A 16 -0.05 25.51 20.12
CA LEU A 16 -0.61 26.73 19.55
C LEU A 16 0.46 27.82 19.52
N ILE A 17 0.76 28.36 18.33
CA ILE A 17 1.35 29.70 18.19
C ILE A 17 0.43 30.49 17.27
N GLY A 18 -0.26 31.46 17.86
CA GLY A 18 -0.96 32.51 17.14
C GLY A 18 -0.03 33.68 16.84
N CYS A 19 -0.23 34.27 15.67
CA CYS A 19 0.06 35.68 15.43
C CYS A 19 -1.03 36.22 14.51
N SER A 20 -1.75 37.23 14.99
CA SER A 20 -2.77 37.97 14.27
C SER A 20 -2.15 39.05 13.39
N ALA A 21 -2.69 39.25 12.20
CA ALA A 21 -2.66 40.54 11.52
C ALA A 21 -3.97 40.72 10.73
N THR A 22 -4.58 41.88 10.94
CA THR A 22 -5.95 42.23 10.57
C THR A 22 -5.95 43.11 9.31
N THR A 23 -6.77 42.71 8.35
CA THR A 23 -7.56 43.52 7.39
C THR A 23 -6.84 44.44 6.39
N GLN A 24 -7.12 44.21 5.10
CA GLN A 24 -7.74 45.24 4.24
C GLN A 24 -8.51 44.59 3.08
N LYS A 25 -9.75 45.06 2.92
CA LYS A 25 -10.73 44.69 1.89
C LYS A 25 -10.74 45.84 0.88
N ALA A 26 -10.63 45.54 -0.41
CA ALA A 26 -11.02 46.45 -1.48
C ALA A 26 -11.65 45.64 -2.62
N ALA A 27 -12.82 46.10 -3.06
CA ALA A 27 -13.62 45.51 -4.12
C ALA A 27 -13.75 46.52 -5.28
N VAL A 28 -14.28 46.00 -6.40
CA VAL A 28 -14.81 46.69 -7.59
C VAL A 28 -13.72 47.00 -8.64
N THR A 29 -13.79 46.49 -9.88
CA THR A 29 -14.72 46.99 -10.90
C THR A 29 -14.91 46.00 -12.06
N LYS A 30 -16.17 45.93 -12.53
CA LYS A 30 -16.65 45.25 -13.75
C LYS A 30 -16.14 45.95 -15.00
N ASN A 31 -15.85 45.21 -16.08
CA ASN A 31 -16.12 45.74 -17.41
C ASN A 31 -16.64 44.63 -18.33
N SER A 32 -17.86 44.85 -18.81
CA SER A 32 -18.55 44.05 -19.82
C SER A 32 -18.33 44.71 -21.18
N THR A 33 -18.05 43.91 -22.21
CA THR A 33 -18.32 44.31 -23.59
C THR A 33 -18.76 43.07 -24.36
N THR A 34 -19.92 43.17 -25.01
CA THR A 34 -20.65 42.13 -25.72
C THR A 34 -20.74 42.52 -27.18
N THR A 35 -20.47 41.58 -28.10
CA THR A 35 -21.20 41.19 -29.36
C THR A 35 -20.21 40.46 -30.31
N GLN A 36 -20.27 39.13 -30.48
CA GLN A 36 -21.13 38.29 -31.38
C GLN A 36 -20.76 38.39 -32.88
N PRO A 37 -20.99 37.36 -33.74
CA PRO A 37 -20.54 35.96 -33.70
C PRO A 37 -19.87 35.51 -35.04
N ILE A 38 -19.04 34.47 -35.03
CA ILE A 38 -18.67 33.71 -36.26
C ILE A 38 -18.73 32.22 -35.97
N SER A 39 -19.60 31.55 -36.72
CA SER A 39 -19.77 30.10 -36.79
C SER A 39 -18.60 29.43 -37.52
N SER A 40 -18.04 28.37 -36.94
CA SER A 40 -17.47 27.25 -37.71
C SER A 40 -17.12 26.04 -36.83
N SER A 41 -17.87 24.95 -37.08
CA SER A 41 -17.45 23.55 -37.16
C SER A 41 -16.62 22.93 -36.03
N SER A 42 -17.32 22.11 -35.24
CA SER A 42 -16.95 20.77 -34.78
C SER A 42 -15.56 20.24 -35.16
N SER A 43 -14.70 20.05 -34.16
CA SER A 43 -13.91 18.82 -34.05
C SER A 43 -13.70 18.50 -32.57
N THR A 44 -14.41 17.47 -32.11
CA THR A 44 -14.19 16.80 -30.84
C THR A 44 -12.80 16.18 -30.88
N GLN A 45 -11.81 16.88 -30.34
CA GLN A 45 -10.53 16.28 -30.00
C GLN A 45 -10.73 15.44 -28.75
N SER A 46 -11.06 14.17 -28.95
CA SER A 46 -10.85 13.13 -27.95
C SER A 46 -9.39 13.19 -27.55
N ALA A 47 -9.12 13.63 -26.32
CA ALA A 47 -7.83 13.44 -25.69
C ALA A 47 -7.62 11.93 -25.55
N SER A 48 -6.89 11.35 -26.50
CA SER A 48 -6.33 10.02 -26.35
C SER A 48 -5.29 10.10 -25.24
N SER A 49 -5.68 9.76 -24.02
CA SER A 49 -4.76 9.41 -22.95
C SER A 49 -3.84 8.33 -23.50
N ALA A 50 -2.59 8.70 -23.78
CA ALA A 50 -1.58 7.76 -24.18
C ALA A 50 -1.38 6.77 -23.03
N SER A 51 -1.99 5.58 -23.15
CA SER A 51 -1.77 4.47 -22.24
C SER A 51 -0.29 4.11 -22.32
N SER A 52 0.46 4.41 -21.26
CA SER A 52 1.82 3.91 -21.11
C SER A 52 1.81 2.38 -21.24
N PRO A 53 2.82 1.76 -21.87
CA PRO A 53 2.87 0.30 -21.98
C PRO A 53 3.02 -0.31 -20.60
N THR A 54 1.96 -0.98 -20.12
CA THR A 54 1.95 -1.66 -18.83
C THR A 54 2.86 -2.89 -18.87
N SER A 55 3.72 -3.04 -17.85
CA SER A 55 4.67 -4.16 -17.76
C SER A 55 3.95 -5.47 -17.37
N SER A 56 4.31 -6.58 -18.01
CA SER A 56 3.88 -7.93 -17.62
C SER A 56 4.45 -8.35 -16.26
N GLU A 57 3.85 -9.35 -15.60
CA GLU A 57 4.33 -9.84 -14.29
C GLU A 57 5.79 -10.31 -14.32
N SER A 58 6.24 -10.91 -15.43
CA SER A 58 7.63 -11.34 -15.59
C SER A 58 8.61 -10.16 -15.68
N GLU A 59 8.22 -9.07 -16.35
CA GLU A 59 9.00 -7.84 -16.40
C GLU A 59 9.03 -7.13 -15.04
N ILE A 60 7.91 -7.14 -14.31
CA ILE A 60 7.82 -6.63 -12.94
C ILE A 60 8.73 -7.44 -12.02
N LEU A 61 8.68 -8.77 -12.07
CA LEU A 61 9.55 -9.64 -11.28
C LEU A 61 11.03 -9.38 -11.60
N ALA A 62 11.40 -9.24 -12.87
CA ALA A 62 12.77 -8.91 -13.25
C ALA A 62 13.25 -7.56 -12.67
N LYS A 63 12.38 -6.55 -12.64
CA LYS A 63 12.66 -5.26 -11.99
C LYS A 63 12.78 -5.39 -10.47
N LEU A 64 11.88 -6.14 -9.83
CA LEU A 64 11.96 -6.43 -8.39
C LEU A 64 13.28 -7.13 -8.03
N MET A 65 13.69 -8.13 -8.81
CA MET A 65 14.98 -8.81 -8.64
C MET A 65 16.15 -7.83 -8.80
N THR A 66 16.06 -6.89 -9.75
CA THR A 66 17.08 -5.85 -9.94
C THR A 66 17.22 -4.99 -8.69
N TYR A 67 16.12 -4.49 -8.13
CA TYR A 67 16.17 -3.64 -6.93
C TYR A 67 16.61 -4.41 -5.69
N THR A 68 16.02 -5.58 -5.45
CA THR A 68 16.32 -6.41 -4.26
C THR A 68 17.74 -6.95 -4.26
N ASN A 69 18.30 -7.31 -5.42
CA ASN A 69 19.71 -7.73 -5.52
C ASN A 69 20.68 -6.55 -5.36
N ALA A 70 20.23 -5.32 -5.65
CA ALA A 70 21.01 -4.10 -5.48
C ALA A 70 20.81 -3.43 -4.11
N HIS A 71 20.04 -4.04 -3.20
CA HIS A 71 19.69 -3.48 -1.89
C HIS A 71 19.03 -2.09 -1.99
N SER A 72 18.20 -1.92 -3.02
CA SER A 72 17.68 -0.63 -3.45
C SER A 72 16.23 -0.44 -3.00
N PRO A 73 15.89 0.72 -2.40
CA PRO A 73 14.52 1.06 -2.04
C PRO A 73 13.65 1.44 -3.26
N GLY A 74 14.17 1.27 -4.48
CA GLY A 74 13.47 1.61 -5.72
C GLY A 74 13.49 3.10 -6.06
N PRO A 75 12.73 3.50 -7.08
CA PRO A 75 12.81 4.85 -7.66
C PRO A 75 12.24 5.94 -6.74
N THR A 76 11.24 5.62 -5.92
CA THR A 76 10.68 6.54 -4.92
C THR A 76 11.55 6.66 -3.68
N LYS A 77 12.50 5.73 -3.53
CA LYS A 77 13.25 5.45 -2.29
C LYS A 77 12.37 5.10 -1.09
N ASP A 78 11.12 4.76 -1.35
CA ASP A 78 10.12 4.46 -0.35
C ASP A 78 9.50 3.07 -0.56
N TYR A 79 10.26 2.18 -1.20
CA TYR A 79 9.95 0.76 -1.36
C TYR A 79 8.71 0.48 -2.22
N TYR A 80 8.40 1.37 -3.17
CA TYR A 80 7.37 1.11 -4.18
C TYR A 80 7.63 1.87 -5.49
N TRP A 81 6.86 1.57 -6.53
CA TRP A 81 6.66 2.45 -7.68
C TRP A 81 5.25 2.31 -8.26
N GLU A 82 4.75 3.34 -8.92
CA GLU A 82 3.47 3.30 -9.64
C GLU A 82 3.64 2.62 -11.00
N ASN A 83 2.70 1.74 -11.36
CA ASN A 83 2.77 0.91 -12.57
C ASN A 83 1.59 1.11 -13.54
N GLY A 84 0.73 2.09 -13.27
CA GLY A 84 -0.37 2.49 -14.14
C GLY A 84 -1.73 2.15 -13.53
N ALA A 85 -2.68 1.79 -14.39
CA ALA A 85 -4.04 1.40 -14.01
C ALA A 85 -4.08 -0.06 -13.49
N ALA A 86 -5.08 -0.36 -12.66
CA ALA A 86 -5.26 -1.69 -12.06
C ALA A 86 -5.52 -2.78 -13.12
N ARG A 87 -5.01 -3.98 -12.86
CA ARG A 87 -5.13 -5.18 -13.68
C ARG A 87 -5.70 -6.34 -12.88
N LEU A 88 -6.93 -6.15 -12.44
CA LEU A 88 -7.65 -7.12 -11.62
C LEU A 88 -8.06 -8.37 -12.42
N SER A 89 -8.07 -9.51 -11.74
CA SER A 89 -8.58 -10.77 -12.28
C SER A 89 -9.26 -11.58 -11.18
N GLY A 90 -10.10 -12.57 -11.53
CA GLY A 90 -10.64 -13.49 -10.52
C GLY A 90 -11.66 -12.91 -9.53
N PHE A 91 -12.33 -11.81 -9.88
CA PHE A 91 -13.45 -11.22 -9.10
C PHE A 91 -14.83 -11.72 -9.54
N ASP A 92 -14.92 -12.53 -10.59
CA ASP A 92 -16.20 -13.06 -11.11
C ASP A 92 -17.00 -13.77 -10.01
N GLY A 93 -18.19 -13.23 -9.72
CA GLY A 93 -19.11 -13.79 -8.72
C GLY A 93 -18.85 -13.36 -7.26
N MET A 94 -17.75 -12.65 -6.99
CA MET A 94 -17.50 -12.02 -5.70
C MET A 94 -18.50 -10.87 -5.47
N LYS A 95 -19.00 -10.77 -4.24
CA LYS A 95 -19.92 -9.72 -3.79
C LYS A 95 -19.23 -8.83 -2.76
N ALA A 96 -19.85 -7.68 -2.48
CA ALA A 96 -19.39 -6.76 -1.43
C ALA A 96 -19.17 -7.50 -0.09
N GLY A 97 -17.96 -7.38 0.47
CA GLY A 97 -17.51 -8.05 1.68
C GLY A 97 -16.92 -9.45 1.47
N ASP A 98 -16.94 -9.99 0.24
CA ASP A 98 -16.26 -11.25 -0.07
C ASP A 98 -14.75 -11.02 -0.14
N TYR A 99 -13.99 -12.00 0.37
CA TYR A 99 -12.54 -12.05 0.27
C TYR A 99 -12.07 -13.50 0.04
N HIS A 100 -10.92 -13.64 -0.60
CA HIS A 100 -10.31 -14.92 -0.87
C HIS A 100 -8.78 -14.84 -0.81
N PHE A 101 -8.17 -15.75 -0.06
CA PHE A 101 -6.72 -15.87 0.08
C PHE A 101 -6.28 -17.22 -0.43
N THR A 102 -5.34 -17.24 -1.37
CA THR A 102 -4.86 -18.47 -2.01
C THR A 102 -3.44 -18.78 -1.60
N SER A 103 -3.07 -20.05 -1.79
CA SER A 103 -1.68 -20.49 -1.81
C SER A 103 -1.31 -20.99 -3.19
N ASP A 104 -0.04 -20.93 -3.55
CA ASP A 104 0.46 -21.58 -4.76
C ASP A 104 0.75 -23.08 -4.55
N SER A 105 1.27 -23.74 -5.58
CA SER A 105 1.62 -25.17 -5.54
C SER A 105 2.79 -25.50 -4.60
N GLN A 106 3.51 -24.49 -4.10
CA GLN A 106 4.56 -24.62 -3.08
C GLN A 106 4.05 -24.21 -1.69
N GLU A 107 2.73 -24.04 -1.53
CA GLU A 107 2.08 -23.61 -0.29
C GLU A 107 2.53 -22.21 0.20
N ARG A 108 3.11 -21.40 -0.70
CA ARG A 108 3.41 -19.99 -0.42
C ARG A 108 2.15 -19.16 -0.57
N SER A 109 2.03 -18.07 0.18
CA SER A 109 0.95 -17.10 0.01
C SER A 109 0.93 -16.60 -1.44
N ALA A 110 -0.21 -16.77 -2.10
CA ALA A 110 -0.43 -16.32 -3.46
C ALA A 110 -1.40 -15.14 -3.46
N THR A 111 -2.22 -15.00 -4.49
CA THR A 111 -3.11 -13.86 -4.63
C THR A 111 -4.12 -13.77 -3.47
N ALA A 112 -4.21 -12.57 -2.90
CA ALA A 112 -5.24 -12.16 -1.97
C ALA A 112 -6.20 -11.19 -2.68
N ARG A 113 -7.52 -11.43 -2.55
CA ARG A 113 -8.57 -10.59 -3.14
C ARG A 113 -9.61 -10.21 -2.11
N ALA A 114 -10.16 -9.01 -2.22
CA ALA A 114 -11.35 -8.61 -1.50
C ALA A 114 -12.17 -7.58 -2.30
N VAL A 115 -13.50 -7.68 -2.18
CA VAL A 115 -14.42 -6.60 -2.58
C VAL A 115 -14.75 -5.80 -1.33
N LEU A 116 -13.86 -4.87 -0.99
CA LEU A 116 -13.88 -4.14 0.27
C LEU A 116 -15.04 -3.15 0.34
N THR A 117 -15.58 -2.96 1.55
CA THR A 117 -16.68 -2.04 1.83
C THR A 117 -16.30 -0.99 2.86
N TYR A 118 -17.00 0.16 2.83
CA TYR A 118 -16.89 1.17 3.86
C TYR A 118 -17.21 0.63 5.28
N ALA A 119 -18.10 -0.36 5.38
CA ALA A 119 -18.50 -0.92 6.67
C ALA A 119 -17.35 -1.64 7.38
N GLU A 120 -16.53 -2.38 6.64
CA GLU A 120 -15.34 -3.08 7.18
C GLU A 120 -14.29 -2.08 7.65
N PHE A 121 -13.97 -1.08 6.82
CA PHE A 121 -13.10 0.03 7.20
C PHE A 121 -13.60 0.79 8.44
N LYS A 122 -14.90 1.06 8.53
CA LYS A 122 -15.47 1.73 9.69
C LYS A 122 -15.33 0.86 10.95
N ALA A 123 -15.55 -0.44 10.83
CA ALA A 123 -15.49 -1.38 11.96
C ALA A 123 -14.05 -1.63 12.45
N SER A 124 -13.04 -1.48 11.59
CA SER A 124 -11.62 -1.65 11.94
C SER A 124 -11.00 -0.44 12.64
N LYS A 125 -11.67 0.72 12.67
CA LYS A 125 -11.11 1.94 13.27
C LYS A 125 -10.88 1.80 14.78
N GLY A 126 -9.72 2.30 15.21
CA GLY A 126 -9.38 2.54 16.62
C GLY A 126 -8.66 1.39 17.31
N GLU A 127 -8.85 0.14 16.87
CA GLU A 127 -8.21 -1.03 17.47
C GLU A 127 -7.89 -2.10 16.43
N ARG A 128 -6.84 -2.88 16.70
CA ARG A 128 -6.44 -4.02 15.86
C ARG A 128 -7.47 -5.14 15.98
N GLN A 129 -7.94 -5.70 14.86
CA GLN A 129 -9.06 -6.66 14.89
C GLN A 129 -8.68 -8.12 15.17
N GLY A 130 -7.39 -8.43 15.27
CA GLY A 130 -6.90 -9.79 15.49
C GLY A 130 -5.43 -9.86 15.90
N THR A 131 -4.84 -11.06 15.81
CA THR A 131 -3.41 -11.27 16.00
C THR A 131 -2.82 -11.73 14.67
N PRO A 132 -1.80 -11.05 14.12
CA PRO A 132 -1.15 -11.46 12.89
C PRO A 132 -0.68 -12.92 12.95
N LEU A 133 -0.91 -13.65 11.87
CA LEU A 133 -0.48 -15.04 11.73
C LEU A 133 0.91 -15.10 11.10
N ASP A 134 1.66 -16.16 11.40
CA ASP A 134 2.91 -16.42 10.70
C ASP A 134 2.58 -16.79 9.24
N PRO A 135 3.17 -16.11 8.25
CA PRO A 135 3.06 -16.56 6.85
C PRO A 135 3.73 -17.94 6.70
N PRO A 136 3.44 -18.69 5.62
CA PRO A 136 4.01 -20.01 5.39
C PRO A 136 5.56 -20.07 5.49
N ALA A 137 6.24 -19.01 5.07
CA ALA A 137 7.70 -18.88 5.09
C ALA A 137 8.20 -17.88 6.14
N TRP A 138 7.67 -17.93 7.36
CA TRP A 138 8.19 -17.11 8.46
C TRP A 138 9.59 -17.59 8.91
N PRO A 139 10.61 -16.71 8.98
CA PRO A 139 11.97 -17.14 9.28
C PRO A 139 12.10 -17.55 10.75
N ALA A 140 12.85 -18.63 10.99
CA ALA A 140 13.13 -19.12 12.35
C ALA A 140 13.84 -18.08 13.23
N HIS A 141 14.59 -17.17 12.62
CA HIS A 141 15.20 -16.02 13.28
C HIS A 141 14.73 -14.73 12.60
N ASN A 142 14.24 -13.78 13.38
CA ASN A 142 13.92 -12.43 12.93
C ASN A 142 14.72 -11.44 13.79
N PRO A 143 15.84 -10.90 13.28
CA PRO A 143 16.72 -10.05 14.06
C PRO A 143 16.13 -8.66 14.28
N LYS A 144 16.59 -7.99 15.34
CA LYS A 144 16.47 -6.54 15.45
C LYS A 144 17.63 -5.89 14.68
N VAL A 145 17.30 -4.98 13.78
CA VAL A 145 18.20 -4.32 12.82
C VAL A 145 18.18 -2.81 12.98
N ALA A 146 19.14 -2.15 12.34
CA ALA A 146 19.23 -0.70 12.22
C ALA A 146 19.22 -0.31 10.73
N ILE A 147 18.04 0.02 10.19
CA ILE A 147 17.89 0.34 8.77
C ILE A 147 18.06 1.85 8.58
N GLY A 148 19.14 2.27 7.91
CA GLY A 148 19.37 3.66 7.57
C GLY A 148 18.71 4.01 6.23
N TYR A 149 17.65 4.82 6.27
CA TYR A 149 16.88 5.17 5.08
C TYR A 149 17.50 6.34 4.32
N SER A 150 17.85 6.14 3.04
CA SER A 150 18.40 7.21 2.22
C SER A 150 17.39 8.32 1.90
N LEU A 151 16.09 8.00 1.87
CA LEU A 151 15.02 8.97 1.63
C LEU A 151 14.93 10.01 2.74
N THR A 152 14.87 9.56 3.99
CA THR A 152 14.57 10.43 5.15
C THR A 152 15.80 10.82 5.96
N GLY A 153 16.94 10.14 5.74
CA GLY A 153 18.14 10.26 6.57
C GLY A 153 17.98 9.69 7.98
N LYS A 154 16.84 9.08 8.30
CA LYS A 154 16.54 8.50 9.62
C LYS A 154 17.00 7.05 9.68
N THR A 155 17.17 6.56 10.91
CA THR A 155 17.46 5.15 11.18
C THR A 155 16.30 4.52 11.94
N TYR A 156 15.75 3.44 11.39
CA TYR A 156 14.81 2.57 12.08
C TYR A 156 15.55 1.59 12.98
N HIS A 157 15.02 1.32 14.18
CA HIS A 157 15.50 0.27 15.08
C HIS A 157 14.37 -0.67 15.47
N GLY A 158 14.48 -1.95 15.09
CA GLY A 158 13.47 -2.96 15.42
C GLY A 158 13.57 -4.19 14.52
N TYR A 159 12.54 -5.03 14.49
CA TYR A 159 12.58 -6.29 13.74
C TYR A 159 12.67 -6.07 12.22
N LEU A 160 13.51 -6.86 11.55
CA LEU A 160 13.67 -6.80 10.10
C LEU A 160 12.37 -7.18 9.39
N TYR A 161 11.76 -8.29 9.79
CA TYR A 161 10.55 -8.80 9.15
C TYR A 161 9.29 -8.45 9.93
N ASN A 162 8.23 -8.17 9.18
CA ASN A 162 6.86 -8.01 9.64
C ASN A 162 6.02 -9.14 9.05
N ARG A 163 4.98 -9.55 9.79
CA ARG A 163 3.88 -10.34 9.22
C ARG A 163 3.07 -9.36 8.37
N SER A 164 3.54 -9.14 7.14
CA SER A 164 2.98 -8.11 6.28
C SER A 164 1.67 -8.61 5.71
N HIS A 165 0.59 -7.86 5.89
CA HIS A 165 -0.69 -8.20 5.28
C HIS A 165 -0.61 -7.99 3.77
N SER A 166 -1.25 -8.86 3.00
CA SER A 166 -1.58 -8.60 1.60
C SER A 166 -2.78 -7.66 1.52
N ILE A 167 -3.80 -7.86 2.37
CA ILE A 167 -4.92 -6.94 2.57
C ILE A 167 -4.99 -6.56 4.05
N ALA A 168 -4.80 -5.27 4.34
CA ALA A 168 -4.62 -4.79 5.71
C ALA A 168 -5.86 -4.90 6.60
N ASP A 169 -5.60 -5.01 7.90
CA ASP A 169 -6.58 -4.94 8.98
C ASP A 169 -7.43 -3.65 8.91
N SER A 170 -6.82 -2.51 8.60
CA SER A 170 -7.56 -1.26 8.46
C SER A 170 -8.61 -1.31 7.36
N LEU A 171 -8.45 -2.17 6.34
CA LEU A 171 -9.37 -2.28 5.21
C LEU A 171 -10.40 -3.40 5.40
N LEU A 172 -9.94 -4.60 5.78
CA LEU A 172 -10.74 -5.83 5.83
C LEU A 172 -11.14 -6.25 7.26
N GLY A 173 -10.61 -5.56 8.28
CA GLY A 173 -10.87 -5.84 9.68
C GLY A 173 -10.57 -7.29 10.05
N LYS A 174 -11.49 -7.94 10.75
CA LYS A 174 -11.35 -9.32 11.23
C LYS A 174 -11.04 -10.32 10.11
N GLY A 175 -11.53 -10.09 8.89
CA GLY A 175 -11.27 -10.95 7.73
C GLY A 175 -9.78 -11.10 7.43
N SER A 176 -8.99 -10.06 7.71
CA SER A 176 -7.53 -10.04 7.45
C SER A 176 -6.73 -11.07 8.26
N TYR A 177 -7.33 -11.66 9.31
CA TYR A 177 -6.67 -12.61 10.22
C TYR A 177 -7.15 -14.06 10.05
N THR A 178 -8.00 -14.34 9.07
CA THR A 178 -8.65 -15.65 8.91
C THR A 178 -7.74 -16.70 8.27
N SER A 179 -6.63 -16.29 7.66
CA SER A 179 -5.71 -17.19 6.95
C SER A 179 -4.26 -16.68 7.02
N PRO A 180 -3.27 -17.58 7.20
CA PRO A 180 -1.86 -17.23 7.03
C PRO A 180 -1.52 -16.79 5.59
N TYR A 181 -2.36 -17.13 4.61
CA TYR A 181 -2.17 -16.74 3.21
C TYR A 181 -2.52 -15.28 2.91
N ASN A 182 -3.07 -14.54 3.87
CA ASN A 182 -3.12 -13.07 3.79
C ASN A 182 -1.83 -12.42 4.30
N PHE A 183 -0.80 -13.21 4.62
CA PHE A 183 0.47 -12.70 5.11
C PHE A 183 1.63 -13.13 4.23
N THR A 184 2.63 -12.26 4.10
CA THR A 184 3.95 -12.62 3.59
C THR A 184 5.03 -12.22 4.61
N THR A 185 6.21 -12.83 4.49
CA THR A 185 7.41 -12.37 5.19
C THR A 185 7.92 -11.11 4.49
N GLY A 186 7.38 -9.96 4.86
CA GLY A 186 7.77 -8.65 4.34
C GLY A 186 8.79 -7.97 5.25
N THR A 187 9.74 -7.22 4.71
CA THR A 187 10.59 -6.37 5.54
C THR A 187 9.76 -5.24 6.19
N ARG A 188 10.29 -4.62 7.25
CA ARG A 188 9.68 -3.42 7.82
C ARG A 188 9.44 -2.34 6.76
N SER A 189 10.42 -2.15 5.89
CA SER A 189 10.39 -1.14 4.83
C SER A 189 9.40 -1.50 3.72
N GLN A 190 9.25 -2.78 3.39
CA GLN A 190 8.21 -3.27 2.48
C GLN A 190 6.81 -2.97 3.02
N ASN A 191 6.61 -3.15 4.33
CA ASN A 191 5.31 -3.00 4.96
C ASN A 191 4.88 -1.52 5.09
N VAL A 192 5.80 -0.60 5.41
CA VAL A 192 5.45 0.81 5.71
C VAL A 192 6.35 1.87 5.06
N GLY A 193 7.30 1.48 4.23
CA GLY A 193 8.26 2.42 3.65
C GLY A 193 9.31 2.96 4.63
N ALA A 194 10.08 3.90 4.13
CA ALA A 194 11.11 4.67 4.82
C ALA A 194 10.56 5.83 5.65
N ASP A 195 9.40 6.39 5.26
CA ASP A 195 8.78 7.56 5.90
C ASP A 195 7.49 7.24 6.69
N GLN A 196 7.07 5.96 6.69
CA GLN A 196 5.82 5.41 7.23
C GLN A 196 4.58 5.51 6.31
N ASN A 197 4.71 6.06 5.11
CA ASN A 197 3.67 6.18 4.09
C ASN A 197 4.04 5.44 2.78
N GLY A 198 5.14 4.68 2.79
CA GLY A 198 5.62 3.91 1.65
C GLY A 198 5.25 2.43 1.69
N GLY A 199 5.84 1.65 0.79
CA GLY A 199 5.59 0.21 0.69
C GLY A 199 4.10 -0.12 0.49
N MET A 200 3.58 -1.11 1.24
CA MET A 200 2.15 -1.46 1.21
C MET A 200 1.23 -0.31 1.64
N ARG A 201 1.72 0.57 2.52
CA ARG A 201 0.92 1.66 3.09
C ARG A 201 0.39 2.64 2.04
N VAL A 202 1.08 2.78 0.91
CA VAL A 202 0.66 3.65 -0.21
C VAL A 202 -0.74 3.29 -0.72
N ALA A 203 -0.99 2.00 -1.02
CA ALA A 203 -2.28 1.58 -1.53
C ALA A 203 -3.35 1.64 -0.44
N GLU A 204 -2.98 1.22 0.78
CA GLU A 204 -3.88 1.22 1.93
C GLU A 204 -4.34 2.63 2.29
N GLU A 205 -3.44 3.62 2.35
CA GLU A 205 -3.77 5.01 2.64
C GLU A 205 -4.61 5.68 1.55
N LYS A 206 -4.39 5.34 0.27
CA LYS A 206 -5.24 5.82 -0.83
C LYS A 206 -6.68 5.34 -0.64
N VAL A 207 -6.87 4.09 -0.25
CA VAL A 207 -8.18 3.50 0.04
C VAL A 207 -8.81 4.08 1.32
N GLU A 208 -8.04 4.20 2.41
CA GLU A 208 -8.48 4.81 3.67
C GLU A 208 -8.90 6.28 3.47
N SER A 209 -8.17 7.02 2.62
CA SER A 209 -8.45 8.41 2.25
C SER A 209 -9.74 8.54 1.42
N PHE A 210 -9.95 7.62 0.48
CA PHE A 210 -11.21 7.55 -0.27
C PHE A 210 -12.40 7.40 0.68
N TRP A 211 -12.38 6.42 1.58
CA TRP A 211 -13.50 6.25 2.51
C TRP A 211 -13.64 7.35 3.56
N SER A 212 -12.53 7.99 3.96
CA SER A 212 -12.58 9.13 4.87
C SER A 212 -13.25 10.35 4.23
N SER A 213 -13.16 10.50 2.91
CA SER A 213 -13.87 11.54 2.15
C SER A 213 -15.28 11.12 1.68
N HIS A 214 -15.59 9.82 1.71
CA HIS A 214 -16.87 9.24 1.24
C HIS A 214 -17.58 8.45 2.35
N VAL A 215 -17.86 9.12 3.47
CA VAL A 215 -18.51 8.51 4.64
C VAL A 215 -19.88 7.90 4.27
N ASN A 216 -20.11 6.65 4.68
CA ASN A 216 -21.33 5.87 4.41
C ASN A 216 -21.59 5.59 2.92
N THR A 217 -20.56 5.66 2.07
CA THR A 217 -20.68 5.27 0.66
C THR A 217 -21.04 3.78 0.50
N SER A 218 -21.73 3.46 -0.60
CA SER A 218 -21.93 2.10 -1.08
C SER A 218 -20.89 1.68 -2.13
N VAL A 219 -19.94 2.56 -2.47
CA VAL A 219 -18.85 2.24 -3.40
C VAL A 219 -17.99 1.14 -2.79
N THR A 220 -17.81 0.06 -3.55
CA THR A 220 -16.92 -1.04 -3.22
C THR A 220 -15.56 -0.82 -3.86
N ILE A 221 -14.53 -1.45 -3.30
CA ILE A 221 -13.18 -1.43 -3.85
C ILE A 221 -12.73 -2.86 -4.07
N GLU A 222 -12.49 -3.23 -5.32
CA GLU A 222 -11.78 -4.45 -5.66
C GLU A 222 -10.30 -4.21 -5.38
N TYR A 223 -9.75 -5.00 -4.46
CA TYR A 223 -8.36 -4.91 -4.01
C TYR A 223 -7.71 -6.28 -4.18
N GLU A 224 -6.64 -6.32 -4.97
CA GLU A 224 -5.86 -7.53 -5.23
C GLU A 224 -4.41 -7.29 -4.83
N THR A 225 -3.79 -8.27 -4.17
CA THR A 225 -2.35 -8.29 -3.94
C THR A 225 -1.77 -9.63 -4.36
N THR A 226 -0.75 -9.56 -5.23
CA THR A 226 -0.10 -10.73 -5.81
C THR A 226 1.40 -10.68 -5.49
N PRO A 227 1.86 -11.48 -4.51
CA PRO A 227 3.29 -11.63 -4.21
C PRO A 227 4.04 -12.27 -5.38
N LEU A 228 5.22 -11.75 -5.71
CA LEU A 228 6.04 -12.26 -6.81
C LEU A 228 7.31 -12.94 -6.29
N TYR A 229 7.50 -14.20 -6.66
CA TYR A 229 8.63 -15.03 -6.25
C TYR A 229 9.55 -15.34 -7.43
N SER A 230 10.87 -15.37 -7.22
CA SER A 230 11.80 -15.88 -8.23
C SER A 230 12.02 -17.38 -8.04
N GLY A 231 11.48 -18.20 -8.94
CA GLY A 231 11.61 -19.66 -8.90
C GLY A 231 11.05 -20.25 -7.60
N ASN A 232 11.90 -20.96 -6.86
CA ASN A 232 11.54 -21.67 -5.62
C ASN A 232 11.81 -20.85 -4.35
N GLU A 233 12.07 -19.55 -4.47
CA GLU A 233 12.21 -18.67 -3.31
C GLU A 233 10.95 -18.70 -2.46
N THR A 234 11.09 -18.76 -1.13
CA THR A 234 9.95 -18.85 -0.20
C THR A 234 9.47 -17.49 0.27
N ILE A 235 10.30 -16.46 0.11
CA ILE A 235 10.00 -15.06 0.39
C ILE A 235 9.85 -14.32 -0.94
N PRO A 236 8.78 -13.52 -1.12
CA PRO A 236 8.58 -12.82 -2.38
C PRO A 236 9.59 -11.69 -2.51
N ARG A 237 10.00 -11.39 -3.75
CA ARG A 237 10.83 -10.22 -4.09
C ARG A 237 10.06 -8.90 -3.95
N GLY A 238 8.74 -8.98 -3.93
CA GLY A 238 7.84 -7.85 -3.82
C GLY A 238 6.40 -8.29 -4.07
N SER A 239 5.51 -7.33 -4.28
CA SER A 239 4.11 -7.63 -4.59
C SER A 239 3.54 -6.61 -5.56
N ILE A 240 2.65 -7.07 -6.43
CA ILE A 240 1.75 -6.20 -7.19
C ILE A 240 0.54 -5.91 -6.29
N VAL A 241 0.09 -4.66 -6.26
CA VAL A 241 -1.14 -4.25 -5.60
C VAL A 241 -2.01 -3.49 -6.59
N ASP A 242 -3.17 -4.05 -6.89
CA ASP A 242 -4.16 -3.51 -7.81
C ASP A 242 -5.41 -3.05 -7.05
N VAL A 243 -5.87 -1.85 -7.36
CA VAL A 243 -7.02 -1.23 -6.70
C VAL A 243 -7.94 -0.58 -7.72
N ASN A 244 -9.20 -0.99 -7.74
CA ASN A 244 -10.25 -0.39 -8.56
C ASN A 244 -11.52 -0.16 -7.75
N SER A 245 -12.03 1.07 -7.70
CA SER A 245 -13.31 1.37 -7.08
C SER A 245 -14.46 1.19 -8.06
N SER A 246 -15.64 0.80 -7.56
CA SER A 246 -16.82 0.56 -8.41
C SER A 246 -17.34 1.82 -9.13
N ASP A 247 -16.93 3.01 -8.67
CA ASP A 247 -17.23 4.31 -9.30
C ASP A 247 -16.10 4.82 -10.21
N GLY A 248 -14.98 4.09 -10.31
CA GLY A 248 -13.81 4.43 -11.13
C GLY A 248 -12.95 5.58 -10.60
N SER A 249 -13.22 6.10 -9.40
CA SER A 249 -12.42 7.17 -8.79
C SER A 249 -11.03 6.72 -8.33
N LEU A 250 -10.87 5.43 -7.98
CA LEU A 250 -9.60 4.76 -7.80
C LEU A 250 -9.43 3.74 -8.92
N ASN A 251 -8.30 3.80 -9.62
CA ASN A 251 -7.89 2.80 -10.60
C ASN A 251 -6.37 2.86 -10.75
N PHE A 252 -5.65 2.05 -9.98
CA PHE A 252 -4.19 2.08 -9.99
C PHE A 252 -3.56 0.73 -9.64
N GLU A 253 -2.35 0.51 -10.17
CA GLU A 253 -1.44 -0.58 -9.85
C GLU A 253 -0.16 0.04 -9.25
N ILE A 254 0.26 -0.44 -8.09
CA ILE A 254 1.59 -0.17 -7.54
C ILE A 254 2.37 -1.47 -7.38
N ILE A 255 3.69 -1.39 -7.49
CA ILE A 255 4.57 -2.50 -7.15
C ILE A 255 5.32 -2.14 -5.87
N VAL A 256 5.27 -3.04 -4.90
CA VAL A 256 5.90 -2.89 -3.59
C VAL A 256 7.16 -3.76 -3.53
N ILE A 257 8.27 -3.18 -3.10
CA ILE A 257 9.59 -3.83 -3.05
C ILE A 257 9.79 -4.49 -1.68
N ASN A 258 10.11 -5.78 -1.67
CA ASN A 258 10.41 -6.49 -0.43
C ASN A 258 11.90 -6.49 -0.13
N ASP A 259 12.43 -5.37 0.35
CA ASP A 259 13.86 -5.23 0.63
C ASP A 259 14.14 -4.33 1.84
N ALA A 260 15.39 -4.27 2.27
CA ALA A 260 15.85 -3.32 3.27
C ALA A 260 17.24 -2.80 2.91
N GLU A 261 17.36 -1.47 2.81
CA GLU A 261 18.66 -0.83 2.57
C GLU A 261 19.74 -1.34 3.54
N ARG A 262 20.91 -1.68 2.98
CA ARG A 262 22.09 -2.17 3.71
C ARG A 262 21.97 -3.58 4.29
N TYR A 263 20.95 -4.34 3.88
CA TYR A 263 20.82 -5.75 4.24
C TYR A 263 20.71 -6.61 2.98
N THR A 264 21.49 -7.68 2.93
CA THR A 264 21.30 -8.75 1.94
C THR A 264 20.34 -9.77 2.51
N ILE A 265 19.23 -10.02 1.80
CA ILE A 265 18.22 -11.03 2.17
C ILE A 265 18.39 -12.27 1.30
N ASN A 266 18.43 -13.45 1.94
CA ASN A 266 18.27 -14.72 1.27
C ASN A 266 16.78 -15.05 1.12
N TYR A 267 16.23 -14.80 -0.07
CA TYR A 267 14.81 -15.02 -0.35
C TYR A 267 14.36 -16.48 -0.32
N ASN A 268 15.28 -17.46 -0.22
CA ASN A 268 14.92 -18.86 -0.01
C ASN A 268 14.66 -19.20 1.47
N SER A 269 15.21 -18.43 2.41
CA SER A 269 15.19 -18.78 3.85
C SER A 269 14.82 -17.64 4.80
N GLY A 270 14.88 -16.39 4.36
CA GLY A 270 14.77 -15.21 5.21
C GLY A 270 15.98 -14.95 6.09
N ALA A 271 17.10 -15.62 5.85
CA ALA A 271 18.36 -15.24 6.48
C ALA A 271 18.84 -13.89 5.91
N ASP A 272 19.43 -13.06 6.76
CA ASP A 272 19.96 -11.77 6.39
C ASP A 272 21.45 -11.63 6.73
N THR A 273 22.12 -10.69 6.07
CA THR A 273 23.48 -10.25 6.42
C THR A 273 23.55 -8.74 6.26
N SER A 274 24.02 -8.05 7.30
CA SER A 274 24.26 -6.61 7.23
C SER A 274 25.46 -6.31 6.34
N ILE A 275 25.34 -5.29 5.51
CA ILE A 275 26.43 -4.80 4.66
C ILE A 275 27.20 -3.74 5.45
N SER A 276 28.44 -4.04 5.83
CA SER A 276 29.33 -3.06 6.47
C SER A 276 29.67 -1.93 5.49
N GLN A 277 29.72 -0.70 6.00
CA GLN A 277 30.27 0.45 5.26
C GLN A 277 31.77 0.33 5.08
#